data_AF-A0A841S8G5-F1
#
_entry.id   AF-A0A841S8G5-F1
#
_cell.length_a   1.000
_cell.length_b   1.000
_cell.length_c   1.000
_cell.angle_alpha   90.00
_cell.angle_beta   90.00
_cell.angle_gamma   90.00
#
_symmetry.space_group_name_H-M   'P 1'
#
loop_
_entity.id
_entity.type
_entity.pdbx_description
1 polymer ?
#
loop_
_entity_poly.entity_id
_entity_poly.type
_entity_poly.pdbx_seq_one_letter_code
_entity_poly.pdbx_strand_id
1 'polypeptide(L)'
;MLLLTTTGRRSGRPHTTALGYYPDGERLLVVGSALGADQHPDWFHNLQANAEVTVETGVFTYEADAVPLEGAERDEVFARLVEADAGWGEYQAKTSRTIPVVALVQRQAGPPGGADSFAELLIKVHKTFRRELELIRAEVAASGTAGLGAQLRINCLTLCQGLHNHHTGESMGLFPGLRELHPELATEIDALQAEHDQIGVRLEALEKLLSEPSPDLATEVDRLADLLIAHLDHEEAALLSYL
;
A
#
# COMPACT_ATOMS: atom_id res chain seq x y z
N MET A 1 3.20 1.87 7.49
CA MET A 1 3.01 3.18 8.15
C MET A 1 2.53 4.17 7.09
N LEU A 2 1.60 5.06 7.42
CA LEU A 2 1.17 6.19 6.59
C LEU A 2 1.36 7.51 7.32
N LEU A 3 1.46 8.62 6.58
CA LEU A 3 1.34 9.97 7.13
C LEU A 3 -0.05 10.52 6.80
N LEU A 4 -0.76 10.97 7.82
CA LEU A 4 -2.09 11.58 7.68
C LEU A 4 -1.97 13.07 7.98
N THR A 5 -2.24 13.91 6.98
CA THR A 5 -2.30 15.36 7.14
C THR A 5 -3.74 15.80 7.30
N THR A 6 -4.05 16.44 8.43
CA THR A 6 -5.39 16.95 8.79
C THR A 6 -5.37 18.47 8.95
N THR A 7 -6.51 19.13 8.74
CA THR A 7 -6.65 20.56 9.05
C THR A 7 -6.98 20.77 10.53
N GLY A 8 -6.12 21.49 11.26
CA GLY A 8 -6.31 21.74 12.69
C GLY A 8 -7.61 22.49 12.98
N ARG A 9 -8.57 21.85 13.67
CA ARG A 9 -9.92 22.42 13.93
C ARG A 9 -9.93 23.78 14.63
N ARG A 10 -8.87 24.10 15.38
CA ARG A 10 -8.70 25.38 16.09
C ARG A 10 -7.80 26.35 15.34
N SER A 11 -6.78 25.84 14.65
CA SER A 11 -5.71 26.65 14.07
C SER A 11 -5.88 26.91 12.57
N GLY A 12 -6.67 26.11 11.86
CA GLY A 12 -6.76 26.11 10.40
C GLY A 12 -5.48 25.68 9.67
N ARG A 13 -4.47 25.19 10.41
CA ARG A 13 -3.15 24.82 9.87
C ARG A 13 -3.07 23.31 9.61
N PRO A 14 -2.31 22.84 8.60
CA PRO A 14 -2.08 21.42 8.40
C PRO A 14 -1.27 20.82 9.56
N HIS A 15 -1.65 19.61 9.99
CA HIS A 15 -0.96 18.81 10.99
C HIS A 15 -0.81 17.37 10.49
N THR A 16 0.43 16.89 10.45
CA THR A 16 0.77 15.55 9.94
C THR A 16 1.08 14.60 11.10
N THR A 17 0.43 13.43 11.09
CA THR A 17 0.63 12.36 12.10
C THR A 17 0.99 11.05 11.41
N ALA A 18 2.03 10.36 11.90
CA ALA A 18 2.38 9.03 11.43
C ALA A 18 1.50 7.96 12.11
N LEU A 19 0.86 7.09 11.32
CA LEU A 19 -0.10 6.09 11.80
C LEU A 19 0.17 4.70 11.19
N GLY A 20 -0.20 3.67 11.94
CA GLY A 20 -0.45 2.33 11.37
C GLY A 20 -1.75 2.35 10.57
N TYR A 21 -1.85 1.51 9.54
CA TYR A 21 -3.04 1.39 8.71
C TYR A 21 -3.28 -0.05 8.26
N TYR A 22 -4.52 -0.34 7.86
CA TYR A 22 -4.93 -1.66 7.37
C TYR A 22 -5.72 -1.51 6.07
N PRO A 23 -5.41 -2.28 5.01
CA PRO A 23 -6.24 -2.32 3.81
C PRO A 23 -7.62 -2.92 4.09
N ASP A 24 -8.67 -2.38 3.47
CA ASP A 24 -10.05 -2.91 3.55
C ASP A 24 -10.79 -2.64 2.22
N GLY A 25 -10.62 -3.52 1.23
CA GLY A 25 -11.13 -3.29 -0.12
C GLY A 25 -10.48 -2.04 -0.75
N GLU A 26 -11.31 -1.11 -1.22
CA GLU A 26 -10.86 0.14 -1.88
C GLU A 26 -10.51 1.28 -0.89
N ARG A 27 -10.57 1.03 0.42
CA ARG A 27 -10.30 2.02 1.47
C ARG A 27 -9.16 1.59 2.39
N LEU A 28 -8.54 2.55 3.06
CA LEU A 28 -7.59 2.29 4.14
C LEU A 28 -8.21 2.56 5.50
N LEU A 29 -7.91 1.73 6.50
CA LEU A 29 -8.37 1.91 7.87
C LEU A 29 -7.25 2.47 8.75
N VAL A 30 -7.55 3.48 9.55
CA VAL A 30 -6.68 3.98 10.63
C VAL A 30 -7.42 3.96 11.97
N VAL A 31 -6.68 3.75 13.06
CA VAL A 31 -7.25 3.54 14.40
C VAL A 31 -6.82 4.65 15.37
N GLY A 32 -7.79 5.34 15.96
CA GLY A 32 -7.57 6.40 16.96
C GLY A 32 -7.37 5.87 18.37
N SER A 33 -6.43 4.93 18.56
CA SER A 33 -6.23 4.27 19.86
C SER A 33 -5.66 5.20 20.92
N ALA A 34 -4.73 6.10 20.56
CA ALA A 34 -3.96 6.92 21.49
C ALA A 34 -3.41 6.10 22.69
N LEU A 35 -2.96 4.87 22.42
CA LEU A 35 -2.48 3.90 23.42
C LEU A 35 -3.47 3.60 24.57
N GLY A 36 -4.77 3.78 24.32
CA GLY A 36 -5.83 3.60 25.32
C GLY A 36 -6.04 4.80 26.24
N ALA A 37 -5.56 5.99 25.89
CA ALA A 37 -5.85 7.21 26.64
C ALA A 37 -7.35 7.57 26.61
N ASP A 38 -7.83 8.25 27.66
CA ASP A 38 -9.25 8.63 27.80
C ASP A 38 -9.73 9.69 26.80
N GLN A 39 -8.80 10.39 26.14
CA GLN A 39 -9.13 11.36 25.11
C GLN A 39 -8.81 10.81 23.73
N HIS A 40 -9.64 11.18 22.75
CA HIS A 40 -9.31 10.92 21.35
C HIS A 40 -8.09 11.73 20.93
N PRO A 41 -7.28 11.21 19.98
CA PRO A 41 -6.14 11.95 19.47
C PRO A 41 -6.60 13.19 18.68
N ASP A 42 -5.77 14.24 18.66
CA ASP A 42 -6.15 15.51 18.04
C ASP A 42 -6.46 15.39 16.54
N TRP A 43 -5.78 14.49 15.81
CA TRP A 43 -6.07 14.24 14.40
C TRP A 43 -7.50 13.70 14.18
N PHE A 44 -8.04 12.93 15.12
CA PHE A 44 -9.41 12.43 15.05
C PHE A 44 -10.43 13.57 15.27
N HIS A 45 -10.13 14.49 16.18
CA HIS A 45 -10.98 15.67 16.34
C HIS A 45 -10.85 16.64 15.15
N ASN A 46 -9.70 16.69 14.49
CA ASN A 46 -9.52 17.49 13.28
C ASN A 46 -10.39 16.94 12.14
N LEU A 47 -10.37 15.62 11.88
CA LEU A 47 -11.19 15.04 10.81
C LEU A 47 -12.70 15.15 11.07
N GLN A 48 -13.13 15.18 12.34
CA GLN A 48 -14.54 15.41 12.68
C GLN A 48 -15.01 16.81 12.29
N ALA A 49 -14.09 17.79 12.26
CA ALA A 49 -14.40 19.15 11.85
C ALA A 49 -14.23 19.35 10.34
N ASN A 50 -13.27 18.66 9.71
CA ASN A 50 -13.06 18.64 8.28
C ASN A 50 -12.56 17.25 7.84
N ALA A 51 -13.41 16.49 7.15
CA ALA A 51 -13.11 15.13 6.72
C ALA A 51 -12.03 15.05 5.62
N GLU A 52 -11.71 16.16 4.97
CA GLU A 52 -10.72 16.20 3.89
C GLU A 52 -9.30 16.07 4.46
N VAL A 53 -8.57 15.07 3.97
CA VAL A 53 -7.22 14.74 4.45
C VAL A 53 -6.30 14.41 3.28
N THR A 54 -5.02 14.70 3.45
CA THR A 54 -3.97 14.19 2.57
C THR A 54 -3.36 12.94 3.21
N VAL A 55 -3.27 11.87 2.44
CA VAL A 55 -2.69 10.59 2.84
C VAL A 55 -1.39 10.37 2.09
N GLU A 56 -0.32 10.07 2.83
CA GLU A 56 0.96 9.67 2.25
C GLU A 56 1.30 8.23 2.65
N THR A 57 1.50 7.36 1.66
CA THR A 57 1.91 5.96 1.85
C THR A 57 3.13 5.67 0.99
N GLY A 58 4.33 5.70 1.59
CA GLY A 58 5.57 5.48 0.86
C GLY A 58 5.81 6.56 -0.20
N VAL A 59 5.58 6.22 -1.47
CA VAL A 59 5.76 7.12 -2.63
C VAL A 59 4.46 7.80 -3.11
N PHE A 60 3.32 7.44 -2.51
CA PHE A 60 2.01 7.94 -2.93
C PHE A 60 1.53 9.05 -1.99
N THR A 61 1.00 10.13 -2.54
CA THR A 61 0.37 11.24 -1.80
C THR A 61 -0.97 11.57 -2.47
N TYR A 62 -2.10 11.41 -1.80
CA TYR A 62 -3.42 11.66 -2.39
C TYR A 62 -4.41 12.27 -1.40
N GLU A 63 -5.44 12.90 -1.94
CA GLU A 63 -6.55 13.44 -1.15
C GLU A 63 -7.62 12.36 -0.90
N ALA A 64 -8.07 12.27 0.34
CA ALA A 64 -9.09 11.33 0.78
C ALA A 64 -10.14 12.02 1.66
N ASP A 65 -11.34 11.44 1.71
CA ASP A 65 -12.34 11.70 2.72
C ASP A 65 -12.17 10.71 3.88
N ALA A 66 -12.06 11.23 5.10
CA ALA A 66 -11.99 10.45 6.32
C ALA A 66 -13.40 10.20 6.89
N VAL A 67 -13.80 8.93 6.93
CA VAL A 67 -15.12 8.47 7.34
C VAL A 67 -14.99 7.62 8.62
N PRO A 68 -15.30 8.15 9.80
CA PRO A 68 -15.41 7.34 11.02
C PRO A 68 -16.44 6.24 10.84
N LEU A 69 -16.06 4.99 11.08
CA LEU A 69 -16.98 3.88 11.07
C LEU A 69 -17.85 3.94 12.34
N GLU A 70 -19.11 3.54 12.21
CA GLU A 70 -20.09 3.55 13.30
C GLU A 70 -20.80 2.20 13.44
N GLY A 71 -21.37 1.96 14.63
CA GLY A 71 -22.23 0.81 14.91
C GLY A 71 -21.61 -0.54 14.58
N ALA A 72 -22.41 -1.43 13.97
CA ALA A 72 -22.03 -2.80 13.67
C ALA A 72 -20.81 -2.90 12.75
N GLU A 73 -20.72 -2.04 11.72
CA GLU A 73 -19.59 -2.06 10.78
C GLU A 73 -18.27 -1.79 11.52
N ARG A 74 -18.25 -0.77 12.39
CA ARG A 74 -17.09 -0.47 13.22
C ARG A 74 -16.73 -1.65 14.12
N ASP A 75 -17.70 -2.27 14.77
CA ASP A 75 -17.46 -3.35 15.73
C ASP A 75 -16.93 -4.61 15.04
N GLU A 76 -17.46 -4.97 13.87
CA GLU A 76 -16.96 -6.08 13.05
C GLU A 76 -15.53 -5.83 12.56
N VAL A 77 -15.26 -4.63 12.05
CA VAL A 77 -13.91 -4.24 11.61
C VAL A 77 -12.94 -4.24 12.78
N PHE A 78 -13.31 -3.66 13.92
CA PHE A 78 -12.45 -3.61 15.10
C PHE A 78 -12.16 -5.02 15.65
N ALA A 79 -13.16 -5.92 15.64
CA ALA A 79 -12.95 -7.31 16.02
C ALA A 79 -11.91 -8.00 15.12
N ARG A 80 -11.99 -7.82 13.78
CA ARG A 80 -10.97 -8.33 12.85
C ARG A 80 -9.57 -7.79 13.16
N LEU A 81 -9.46 -6.49 13.50
CA LEU A 81 -8.18 -5.90 13.88
C LEU A 81 -7.62 -6.52 15.17
N VAL A 82 -8.48 -6.77 16.17
CA VAL A 82 -8.10 -7.43 17.43
C VAL A 82 -7.65 -8.88 17.20
N GLU A 83 -8.31 -9.60 16.29
CA GLU A 83 -7.90 -10.96 15.90
C GLU A 83 -6.51 -10.96 15.24
N ALA A 84 -6.20 -9.95 14.43
CA ALA A 84 -4.89 -9.80 13.79
C ALA A 84 -3.80 -9.33 14.77
N ASP A 85 -4.14 -8.43 15.72
CA ASP A 85 -3.25 -7.92 16.74
C ASP A 85 -4.03 -7.65 18.05
N ALA A 86 -3.80 -8.54 19.03
CA ALA A 86 -4.45 -8.46 20.34
C ALA A 86 -4.20 -7.15 21.09
N GLY A 87 -3.13 -6.40 20.74
CA GLY A 87 -2.80 -5.10 21.33
C GLY A 87 -3.92 -4.06 21.19
N TRP A 88 -4.75 -4.15 20.15
CA TRP A 88 -5.93 -3.28 20.00
C TRP A 88 -6.96 -3.51 21.10
N GLY A 89 -7.19 -4.77 21.46
CA GLY A 89 -8.09 -5.16 22.54
C GLY A 89 -7.57 -4.66 23.89
N GLU A 90 -6.25 -4.74 24.11
CA GLU A 90 -5.61 -4.20 25.31
C GLU A 90 -5.78 -2.67 25.43
N TYR A 91 -5.69 -1.92 24.32
CA TYR A 91 -5.95 -0.48 24.34
C TYR A 91 -7.42 -0.17 24.62
N GLN A 92 -8.36 -0.90 24.03
CA GLN A 92 -9.79 -0.71 24.28
C GLN A 92 -10.15 -1.01 25.74
N ALA A 93 -9.51 -2.02 26.36
CA ALA A 93 -9.72 -2.35 27.77
C ALA A 93 -9.23 -1.27 28.75
N LYS A 94 -8.33 -0.38 28.32
CA LYS A 94 -7.78 0.71 29.15
C LYS A 94 -8.68 1.94 29.24
N THR A 95 -9.72 2.03 28.41
CA THR A 95 -10.59 3.22 28.38
C THR A 95 -12.06 2.86 28.15
N SER A 96 -12.94 3.74 28.62
CA SER A 96 -14.40 3.59 28.44
C SER A 96 -14.90 4.15 27.10
N ARG A 97 -14.11 4.96 26.40
CA ARG A 97 -14.50 5.46 25.09
C ARG A 97 -14.38 4.36 24.04
N THR A 98 -15.30 4.38 23.09
CA THR A 98 -15.20 3.62 21.85
C THR A 98 -13.98 4.10 21.07
N ILE A 99 -12.96 3.25 20.87
CA ILE A 99 -11.80 3.60 20.04
C ILE A 99 -12.28 3.76 18.58
N PRO A 100 -12.09 4.93 17.94
CA PRO A 100 -12.59 5.13 16.59
C PRO A 100 -11.74 4.36 15.58
N VAL A 101 -12.43 3.75 14.62
CA VAL A 101 -11.84 3.23 13.38
C VAL A 101 -12.32 4.17 12.27
N VAL A 102 -11.39 4.62 11.43
CA VAL A 102 -11.69 5.59 10.37
C VAL A 102 -11.27 4.99 9.04
N ALA A 103 -12.22 4.95 8.11
CA ALA A 103 -11.96 4.66 6.70
C ALA A 103 -11.44 5.92 5.98
N LEU A 104 -10.39 5.77 5.20
CA LEU A 104 -9.86 6.77 4.30
C LEU A 104 -10.27 6.35 2.88
N VAL A 105 -11.15 7.13 2.27
CA VAL A 105 -11.71 6.88 0.95
C VAL A 105 -11.16 7.94 -0.01
N GLN A 106 -10.43 7.51 -1.05
CA GLN A 106 -9.82 8.44 -1.99
C GLN A 106 -10.90 9.26 -2.75
N ARG A 107 -10.76 10.60 -2.81
CA ARG A 107 -11.81 11.49 -3.37
C ARG A 107 -11.90 11.47 -4.89
N GLN A 108 -10.78 11.21 -5.55
CA GLN A 108 -10.71 11.02 -6.99
C GLN A 108 -9.81 9.81 -7.26
N ALA A 109 -10.33 8.84 -8.00
CA ALA A 109 -9.50 7.88 -8.71
C ALA A 109 -8.67 8.66 -9.73
N GLY A 110 -7.49 9.07 -9.32
CA GLY A 110 -6.54 9.85 -10.09
C GLY A 110 -5.15 9.63 -9.50
N PRO A 111 -4.09 9.81 -10.31
CA PRO A 111 -2.73 9.55 -9.85
C PRO A 111 -2.41 10.45 -8.64
N PRO A 112 -1.83 9.92 -7.54
CA PRO A 112 -1.31 10.71 -6.44
C PRO A 112 -0.44 11.90 -6.90
N GLY A 113 -0.48 12.98 -6.12
CA GLY A 113 0.14 14.28 -6.43
C GLY A 113 1.64 14.20 -6.73
N GLY A 114 2.05 14.88 -7.80
CA GLY A 114 3.43 14.95 -8.27
C GLY A 114 3.69 14.27 -9.62
N ALA A 115 2.64 13.83 -10.30
CA ALA A 115 2.64 13.43 -11.71
C ALA A 115 1.55 14.25 -12.43
N ASP A 116 1.86 14.82 -13.60
CA ASP A 116 0.91 15.60 -14.40
C ASP A 116 -0.08 14.68 -15.16
N SER A 117 0.16 13.36 -15.16
CA SER A 117 -0.69 12.31 -15.75
C SER A 117 -0.51 10.96 -15.03
N PHE A 118 -1.42 10.01 -15.30
CA PHE A 118 -1.29 8.65 -14.76
C PHE A 118 -0.08 7.93 -15.40
N ALA A 119 0.22 8.22 -16.67
CA ALA A 119 1.42 7.76 -17.36
C ALA A 119 2.72 8.15 -16.63
N GLU A 120 2.84 9.41 -16.19
CA GLU A 120 4.02 9.87 -15.45
C GLU A 120 4.16 9.20 -14.08
N LEU A 121 3.04 8.97 -13.39
CA LEU A 121 3.05 8.27 -12.11
C LEU A 121 3.50 6.82 -12.30
N LEU A 122 2.94 6.11 -13.29
CA LEU A 122 3.27 4.73 -13.62
C LEU A 122 4.78 4.61 -13.87
N ILE A 123 5.32 5.44 -14.77
CA ILE A 123 6.76 5.48 -15.06
C ILE A 123 7.60 5.73 -13.80
N LYS A 124 7.17 6.65 -12.92
CA LYS A 124 7.91 6.97 -11.69
C LYS A 124 7.94 5.78 -10.74
N VAL A 125 6.80 5.11 -10.55
CA VAL A 125 6.68 3.91 -9.72
C VAL A 125 7.56 2.78 -10.28
N HIS A 126 7.46 2.52 -11.58
CA HIS A 126 8.25 1.48 -12.24
C HIS A 126 9.75 1.73 -12.16
N LYS A 127 10.20 2.98 -12.33
CA LYS A 127 11.61 3.36 -12.15
C LYS A 127 12.10 3.08 -10.74
N THR A 128 11.27 3.34 -9.72
CA THR A 128 11.61 3.00 -8.33
C THR A 128 11.73 1.49 -8.16
N PHE A 129 10.80 0.69 -8.68
CA PHE A 129 10.87 -0.76 -8.57
C PHE A 129 12.10 -1.35 -9.26
N ARG A 130 12.42 -0.91 -10.48
CA ARG A 130 13.64 -1.34 -11.20
C ARG A 130 14.89 -1.07 -10.36
N ARG A 131 15.01 0.13 -9.79
CA ARG A 131 16.15 0.49 -8.93
C ARG A 131 16.25 -0.37 -7.68
N GLU A 132 15.15 -0.55 -6.95
CA GLU A 132 15.16 -1.32 -5.69
C GLU A 132 15.46 -2.81 -5.95
N LEU A 133 14.94 -3.38 -7.05
CA LEU A 133 15.27 -4.75 -7.45
C LEU A 133 16.76 -4.91 -7.76
N GLU A 134 17.36 -3.97 -8.49
CA GLU A 134 18.81 -4.00 -8.78
C GLU A 134 19.65 -3.97 -7.49
N LEU A 135 19.28 -3.13 -6.53
CA LEU A 135 19.95 -3.05 -5.23
C LEU A 135 19.81 -4.36 -4.45
N ILE A 136 18.61 -4.94 -4.40
CA ILE A 136 18.36 -6.21 -3.72
C ILE A 136 19.13 -7.34 -4.38
N ARG A 137 19.14 -7.44 -5.71
CA ARG A 137 19.92 -8.45 -6.45
C ARG A 137 21.41 -8.37 -6.11
N ALA A 138 21.98 -7.16 -6.15
CA ALA A 138 23.39 -6.94 -5.85
C ALA A 138 23.74 -7.36 -4.42
N GLU A 139 22.89 -6.98 -3.45
CA GLU A 139 23.12 -7.25 -2.04
C GLU A 139 22.93 -8.74 -1.69
N VAL A 140 21.92 -9.40 -2.28
CA VAL A 140 21.68 -10.84 -2.12
C VAL A 140 22.85 -11.63 -2.70
N ALA A 141 23.35 -11.24 -3.89
CA ALA A 141 24.52 -11.87 -4.51
C ALA A 141 25.80 -11.70 -3.65
N ALA A 142 25.97 -10.54 -3.00
CA ALA A 142 27.10 -10.29 -2.11
C ALA A 142 27.00 -11.05 -0.77
N SER A 143 25.78 -11.27 -0.27
CA SER A 143 25.52 -11.90 1.04
C SER A 143 25.72 -13.43 1.03
N GLY A 144 25.61 -14.09 -0.13
CA GLY A 144 25.78 -15.54 -0.25
C GLY A 144 24.76 -16.33 0.59
N THR A 145 25.18 -17.45 1.20
CA THR A 145 24.30 -18.32 2.00
C THR A 145 24.15 -17.90 3.46
N ALA A 146 24.79 -16.81 3.88
CA ALA A 146 24.78 -16.34 5.28
C ALA A 146 23.42 -15.76 5.73
N GLY A 147 22.43 -15.73 4.82
CA GLY A 147 21.13 -15.08 5.04
C GLY A 147 21.22 -13.57 4.90
N LEU A 148 20.07 -12.91 4.72
CA LEU A 148 20.01 -11.45 4.65
C LEU A 148 20.15 -10.82 6.04
N GLY A 149 20.84 -9.69 6.13
CA GLY A 149 20.78 -8.83 7.31
C GLY A 149 19.34 -8.34 7.56
N ALA A 150 19.00 -8.06 8.82
CA ALA A 150 17.64 -7.66 9.23
C ALA A 150 17.11 -6.44 8.45
N GLN A 151 17.96 -5.45 8.17
CA GLN A 151 17.59 -4.27 7.41
C GLN A 151 17.20 -4.61 5.96
N LEU A 152 17.96 -5.49 5.31
CA LEU A 152 17.70 -5.89 3.93
C LEU A 152 16.42 -6.71 3.82
N ARG A 153 16.15 -7.57 4.80
CA ARG A 153 14.88 -8.30 4.88
C ARG A 153 13.67 -7.35 5.02
N ILE A 154 13.79 -6.30 5.84
CA ILE A 154 12.77 -5.23 5.93
C ILE A 154 12.57 -4.53 4.58
N ASN A 155 13.66 -4.23 3.87
CA ASN A 155 13.59 -3.59 2.56
C ASN A 155 12.89 -4.50 1.53
N CYS A 156 13.24 -5.80 1.48
CA CYS A 156 12.59 -6.77 0.61
C CYS A 156 11.09 -6.90 0.88
N LEU A 157 10.69 -7.01 2.16
CA LEU A 157 9.27 -7.08 2.53
C LEU A 157 8.51 -5.79 2.17
N THR A 158 9.15 -4.63 2.35
CA THR A 158 8.58 -3.34 1.96
C THR A 158 8.36 -3.26 0.45
N LEU A 159 9.33 -3.73 -0.34
CA LEU A 159 9.21 -3.82 -1.79
C LEU A 159 8.09 -4.78 -2.20
N CYS A 160 8.03 -5.99 -1.60
CA CYS A 160 7.00 -6.99 -1.89
C CYS A 160 5.59 -6.42 -1.68
N GLN A 161 5.38 -5.75 -0.54
CA GLN A 161 4.11 -5.08 -0.27
C GLN A 161 3.81 -3.95 -1.26
N GLY A 162 4.81 -3.15 -1.63
CA GLY A 162 4.66 -2.08 -2.62
C GLY A 162 4.23 -2.60 -3.98
N LEU A 163 4.86 -3.66 -4.46
CA LEU A 163 4.52 -4.34 -5.72
C LEU A 163 3.13 -4.95 -5.68
N HIS A 164 2.80 -5.66 -4.61
CA HIS A 164 1.46 -6.23 -4.42
C HIS A 164 0.37 -5.17 -4.53
N ASN A 165 0.56 -4.03 -3.86
CA ASN A 165 -0.41 -2.93 -3.87
C ASN A 165 -0.55 -2.29 -5.26
N HIS A 166 0.55 -2.09 -5.97
CA HIS A 166 0.56 -1.51 -7.32
C HIS A 166 -0.17 -2.41 -8.33
N HIS A 167 0.23 -3.67 -8.46
CA HIS A 167 -0.40 -4.59 -9.41
C HIS A 167 -1.86 -4.89 -9.06
N THR A 168 -2.20 -4.96 -7.77
CA THR A 168 -3.62 -5.08 -7.35
C THR A 168 -4.41 -3.84 -7.75
N GLY A 169 -3.84 -2.64 -7.60
CA GLY A 169 -4.45 -1.38 -8.01
C GLY A 169 -4.71 -1.32 -9.52
N GLU A 170 -3.76 -1.77 -10.33
CA GLU A 170 -3.96 -1.90 -11.78
C GLU A 170 -5.04 -2.92 -12.14
N SER A 171 -4.95 -4.13 -11.60
CA SER A 171 -5.88 -5.21 -11.89
C SER A 171 -7.32 -4.88 -11.51
N MET A 172 -7.52 -4.24 -10.37
CA MET A 172 -8.86 -3.95 -9.85
C MET A 172 -9.41 -2.62 -10.37
N GLY A 173 -8.54 -1.67 -10.72
CA GLY A 173 -8.93 -0.30 -11.09
C GLY A 173 -8.61 0.05 -12.53
N LEU A 174 -7.32 0.14 -12.86
CA LEU A 174 -6.85 0.67 -14.14
C LEU A 174 -7.31 -0.17 -15.33
N PHE A 175 -7.07 -1.48 -15.27
CA PHE A 175 -7.31 -2.40 -16.38
C PHE A 175 -8.78 -2.50 -16.77
N PRO A 176 -9.75 -2.65 -15.83
CA PRO A 176 -11.17 -2.56 -16.17
C PRO A 176 -11.55 -1.24 -16.86
N GLY A 177 -11.04 -0.11 -16.36
CA GLY A 177 -11.33 1.21 -16.94
C GLY A 177 -10.77 1.37 -18.36
N LEU A 178 -9.53 0.96 -18.59
CA LEU A 178 -8.93 0.94 -19.92
C LEU A 178 -9.66 0.00 -20.88
N ARG A 179 -10.12 -1.16 -20.41
CA ARG A 179 -10.87 -2.10 -21.24
C ARG A 179 -12.23 -1.55 -21.67
N GLU A 180 -12.88 -0.76 -20.82
CA GLU A 180 -14.15 -0.10 -21.14
C GLU A 180 -13.96 1.03 -22.16
N LEU A 181 -12.91 1.86 -21.99
CA LEU A 181 -12.63 3.00 -22.85
C LEU A 181 -11.95 2.63 -24.17
N HIS A 182 -11.12 1.58 -24.16
CA HIS A 182 -10.28 1.11 -25.27
C HIS A 182 -10.40 -0.42 -25.45
N PRO A 183 -11.52 -0.91 -26.02
CA PRO A 183 -11.74 -2.35 -26.21
C PRO A 183 -10.66 -3.06 -27.04
N GLU A 184 -9.92 -2.32 -27.89
CA GLU A 184 -8.76 -2.81 -28.63
C GLU A 184 -7.62 -3.31 -27.74
N LEU A 185 -7.52 -2.86 -26.49
CA LEU A 185 -6.50 -3.28 -25.52
C LEU A 185 -6.84 -4.60 -24.81
N ALA A 186 -8.01 -5.20 -25.07
CA ALA A 186 -8.49 -6.38 -24.33
C ALA A 186 -7.45 -7.52 -24.25
N THR A 187 -6.80 -7.83 -25.38
CA THR A 187 -5.77 -8.89 -25.44
C THR A 187 -4.53 -8.54 -24.62
N GLU A 188 -4.09 -7.27 -24.68
CA GLU A 188 -2.91 -6.81 -23.93
C GLU A 188 -3.19 -6.79 -22.43
N ILE A 189 -4.37 -6.31 -22.04
CA ILE A 189 -4.81 -6.33 -20.63
C ILE A 189 -4.90 -7.77 -20.10
N ASP A 190 -5.39 -8.73 -20.90
CA ASP A 190 -5.44 -10.14 -20.50
C ASP A 190 -4.02 -10.72 -20.30
N ALA A 191 -3.05 -10.30 -21.14
CA ALA A 191 -1.65 -10.71 -20.99
C ALA A 191 -1.01 -10.11 -19.73
N LEU A 192 -1.19 -8.81 -19.49
CA LEU A 192 -0.68 -8.12 -18.28
C LEU A 192 -1.29 -8.72 -17.00
N GLN A 193 -2.57 -9.07 -17.02
CA GLN A 193 -3.22 -9.73 -15.89
C GLN A 193 -2.61 -11.11 -15.58
N ALA A 194 -2.28 -11.90 -16.62
CA ALA A 194 -1.62 -13.18 -16.44
C ALA A 194 -0.16 -13.04 -15.93
N GLU A 195 0.50 -11.92 -16.24
CA GLU A 195 1.80 -11.57 -15.67
C GLU A 195 1.69 -11.17 -14.19
N HIS A 196 0.66 -10.39 -13.82
CA HIS A 196 0.37 -10.06 -12.41
C HIS A 196 0.18 -11.32 -11.56
N ASP A 197 -0.59 -12.30 -12.06
CA ASP A 197 -0.81 -13.56 -11.37
C ASP A 197 0.52 -14.31 -11.14
N GLN A 198 1.40 -14.34 -12.13
CA GLN A 198 2.72 -14.97 -12.02
C GLN A 198 3.62 -14.24 -11.02
N ILE A 199 3.61 -12.91 -11.02
CA ILE A 199 4.36 -12.09 -10.07
C ILE A 199 3.86 -12.34 -8.65
N GLY A 200 2.54 -12.38 -8.43
CA GLY A 200 1.93 -12.69 -7.13
C GLY A 200 2.44 -14.01 -6.55
N VAL A 201 2.45 -15.07 -7.35
CA VAL A 201 2.99 -16.40 -6.93
C VAL A 201 4.46 -16.30 -6.50
N ARG A 202 5.27 -15.47 -7.18
CA ARG A 202 6.70 -15.31 -6.84
C ARG A 202 6.91 -14.44 -5.61
N LEU A 203 6.09 -13.41 -5.42
CA LEU A 203 6.11 -12.60 -4.20
C LEU A 203 5.81 -13.46 -2.96
N GLU A 204 4.77 -14.30 -3.01
CA GLU A 204 4.47 -15.24 -1.92
C GLU A 204 5.61 -16.23 -1.65
N ALA A 205 6.22 -16.77 -2.70
CA ALA A 205 7.37 -17.66 -2.59
C ALA A 205 8.57 -16.95 -1.94
N LEU A 206 8.84 -15.71 -2.35
CA LEU A 206 9.91 -14.89 -1.80
C LEU A 206 9.66 -14.56 -0.33
N GLU A 207 8.45 -14.14 0.06
CA GLU A 207 8.09 -13.86 1.45
C GLU A 207 8.33 -15.08 2.36
N LYS A 208 7.99 -16.27 1.87
CA LYS A 208 8.29 -17.53 2.56
C LYS A 208 9.79 -17.80 2.66
N LEU A 209 10.55 -17.58 1.60
CA LEU A 209 12.01 -17.75 1.62
C LEU A 209 12.70 -16.71 2.48
N LEU A 210 12.11 -15.53 2.62
CA LEU A 210 12.62 -14.52 3.53
C LEU A 210 12.46 -14.96 4.98
N SER A 211 11.57 -15.90 5.33
CA SER A 211 11.29 -16.26 6.72
C SER A 211 12.51 -16.86 7.45
N GLU A 212 13.32 -17.64 6.74
CA GLU A 212 14.47 -18.41 7.25
C GLU A 212 15.63 -18.39 6.22
N PRO A 213 16.90 -18.59 6.63
CA PRO A 213 18.00 -18.68 5.68
C PRO A 213 17.78 -19.80 4.65
N SER A 214 17.74 -19.46 3.36
CA SER A 214 17.54 -20.42 2.27
C SER A 214 18.59 -20.25 1.17
N PRO A 215 19.18 -21.34 0.64
CA PRO A 215 20.07 -21.28 -0.53
C PRO A 215 19.34 -20.85 -1.80
N ASP A 216 18.01 -20.98 -1.84
CA ASP A 216 17.20 -20.69 -3.03
C ASP A 216 16.82 -19.20 -3.15
N LEU A 217 17.10 -18.40 -2.12
CA LEU A 217 16.71 -16.98 -2.06
C LEU A 217 17.26 -16.17 -3.24
N ALA A 218 18.54 -16.33 -3.57
CA ALA A 218 19.14 -15.62 -4.70
C ALA A 218 18.47 -15.98 -6.03
N THR A 219 18.17 -17.26 -6.23
CA THR A 219 17.51 -17.74 -7.45
C THR A 219 16.08 -17.19 -7.55
N GLU A 220 15.35 -17.13 -6.44
CA GLU A 220 13.98 -16.59 -6.47
C GLU A 220 13.96 -15.07 -6.67
N VAL A 221 14.88 -14.33 -6.06
CA VAL A 221 15.07 -12.89 -6.29
C VAL A 221 15.37 -12.61 -7.76
N ASP A 222 16.28 -13.38 -8.39
CA ASP A 222 16.59 -13.23 -9.82
C ASP A 222 15.37 -13.50 -10.70
N ARG A 223 14.63 -14.59 -10.43
CA ARG A 223 13.43 -14.93 -11.21
C ARG A 223 12.33 -13.87 -11.08
N LEU A 224 12.09 -13.38 -9.87
CA LEU A 224 11.12 -12.31 -9.63
C LEU A 224 11.54 -11.04 -10.37
N ALA A 225 12.82 -10.66 -10.26
CA ALA A 225 13.32 -9.46 -10.90
C ALA A 225 13.22 -9.53 -12.43
N ASP A 226 13.62 -10.64 -13.05
CA ASP A 226 13.56 -10.81 -14.50
C ASP A 226 12.10 -10.79 -15.01
N LEU A 227 11.18 -11.47 -14.30
CA LEU A 227 9.75 -11.45 -14.62
C LEU A 227 9.17 -10.04 -14.49
N LEU A 228 9.47 -9.37 -13.39
CA LEU A 228 8.92 -8.05 -13.09
C LEU A 228 9.46 -7.00 -14.06
N ILE A 229 10.75 -6.98 -14.38
CA ILE A 229 11.30 -6.04 -15.35
C ILE A 229 10.65 -6.22 -16.73
N ALA A 230 10.49 -7.48 -17.18
CA ALA A 230 9.81 -7.77 -18.44
C ALA A 230 8.35 -7.29 -18.43
N HIS A 231 7.64 -7.50 -17.33
CA HIS A 231 6.27 -7.03 -17.13
C HIS A 231 6.17 -5.49 -17.18
N LEU A 232 7.01 -4.76 -16.43
CA LEU A 232 7.00 -3.30 -16.41
C LEU A 232 7.32 -2.70 -17.78
N ASP A 233 8.23 -3.32 -18.54
CA ASP A 233 8.54 -2.90 -19.92
C ASP A 233 7.35 -3.15 -20.87
N HIS A 234 6.66 -4.29 -20.70
CA HIS A 234 5.47 -4.63 -21.48
C HIS A 234 4.32 -3.66 -21.20
N GLU A 235 4.03 -3.38 -19.93
CA GLU A 235 2.97 -2.46 -19.52
C GLU A 235 3.23 -1.04 -20.04
N GLU A 236 4.45 -0.54 -19.88
CA GLU A 236 4.81 0.79 -20.39
C GLU A 236 4.65 0.88 -21.92
N ALA A 237 5.07 -0.14 -22.65
CA ALA A 237 4.94 -0.18 -24.10
C ALA A 237 3.47 -0.24 -24.57
N ALA A 238 2.63 -0.99 -23.83
CA ALA A 238 1.24 -1.22 -24.20
C ALA A 238 0.31 -0.05 -23.82
N LEU A 239 0.50 0.54 -22.63
CA LEU A 239 -0.52 1.38 -22.01
C LEU A 239 -0.20 2.88 -22.03
N LEU A 240 1.07 3.31 -22.12
CA LEU A 240 1.42 4.72 -21.92
C LEU A 240 0.75 5.70 -22.89
N SER A 241 0.41 5.27 -24.11
CA SER A 241 -0.29 6.13 -25.07
C SER A 241 -1.77 6.35 -24.75
N TYR A 242 -2.31 5.63 -23.76
CA TYR A 242 -3.72 5.63 -23.34
C TYR A 242 -3.92 6.24 -21.94
N LEU A 243 -2.85 6.69 -21.30
CA LEU A 243 -2.79 7.19 -19.92
C LEU A 243 -2.39 8.68 -19.86
#